data_AF-A0A1V4QWF1-F1
#
_entry.id   AF-A0A1V4QWF1-F1
#
_cell.length_a   1.000
_cell.length_b   1.000
_cell.length_c   1.000
_cell.angle_alpha   90.00
_cell.angle_beta   90.00
_cell.angle_gamma   90.00
#
_symmetry.space_group_name_H-M   'P 1'
#
loop_
_entity.id
_entity.type
_entity.pdbx_description
1 polymer ?
#
loop_
_entity_poly.entity_id
_entity_poly.type
_entity_poly.pdbx_seq_one_letter_code
_entity_poly.pdbx_strand_id
1 'polypeptide(L)'
;MVVGAGQMARKVYLPVLAAMEDVEPAVLVEPRAERRQALCRKYRFASAAASAEEIAGAAIIRFDSGALGVFETSRHFGWRKDELEIHGENFTFHVLAPQRARLYQAARELTYRHGHDTWYAQAEHRYGFAEEIRHFLDALRDRSEPINSARDALKSHRLAHDILTKLRTAHGR
;
A
#
# COMPACT_ATOMS: atom_id res chain seq x y z
N MET A 1 -8.40 0.68 10.83
CA MET A 1 -7.77 0.15 9.60
C MET A 1 -8.54 0.55 8.34
N VAL A 2 -7.87 0.88 7.24
CA VAL A 2 -8.50 1.19 5.92
C VAL A 2 -8.54 -0.08 5.06
N VAL A 3 -9.70 -0.39 4.46
CA VAL A 3 -9.87 -1.60 3.64
C VAL A 3 -10.57 -1.28 2.32
N GLY A 4 -9.95 -1.69 1.21
CA GLY A 4 -10.57 -1.65 -0.12
C GLY A 4 -11.57 -2.79 -0.31
N ALA A 5 -12.72 -2.54 -0.92
CA ALA A 5 -13.80 -3.51 -1.11
C ALA A 5 -13.69 -4.37 -2.39
N GLY A 6 -12.47 -4.74 -2.77
CA GLY A 6 -12.21 -5.58 -3.95
C GLY A 6 -12.91 -6.94 -3.87
N GLN A 7 -12.99 -7.65 -5.01
CA GLN A 7 -13.57 -9.01 -5.08
C GLN A 7 -13.02 -9.95 -4.00
N MET A 8 -11.69 -9.98 -3.83
CA MET A 8 -11.03 -10.81 -2.82
C MET A 8 -11.30 -10.34 -1.38
N ALA A 9 -11.25 -9.02 -1.14
CA ALA A 9 -11.56 -8.47 0.18
C ALA A 9 -12.95 -8.86 0.66
N ARG A 10 -13.96 -8.82 -0.22
CA ARG A 10 -15.33 -9.16 0.19
C ARG A 10 -15.54 -10.65 0.47
N LYS A 11 -14.84 -11.52 -0.26
CA LYS A 11 -15.00 -12.98 -0.15
C LYS A 11 -14.17 -13.58 0.98
N VAL A 12 -13.01 -13.00 1.26
CA VAL A 12 -12.00 -13.61 2.13
C VAL A 12 -11.67 -12.69 3.30
N TYR A 13 -11.17 -11.48 3.03
CA TYR A 13 -10.59 -10.64 4.08
C TYR A 13 -11.64 -10.04 5.02
N LEU A 14 -12.71 -9.43 4.51
CA LEU A 14 -13.73 -8.76 5.33
C LEU A 14 -14.44 -9.71 6.31
N PRO A 15 -14.85 -10.95 5.92
CA PRO A 15 -15.39 -11.90 6.88
C PRO A 15 -14.43 -12.26 8.01
N VAL A 16 -13.15 -12.47 7.69
CA VAL A 16 -12.11 -12.81 8.68
C VAL A 16 -11.87 -11.63 9.62
N LEU A 17 -11.64 -10.44 9.07
CA LEU A 17 -11.36 -9.24 9.86
C LEU A 17 -12.54 -8.87 10.78
N ALA A 18 -13.78 -9.09 10.34
CA ALA A 18 -14.96 -8.83 11.16
C ALA A 18 -15.16 -9.82 12.31
N ALA A 19 -14.48 -10.97 12.27
CA ALA A 19 -14.49 -11.97 13.35
C ALA A 19 -13.35 -11.77 14.37
N MET A 20 -12.42 -10.84 14.10
CA MET A 20 -11.30 -10.53 15.00
C MET A 20 -11.73 -9.45 16.00
N GLU A 21 -11.68 -9.75 17.30
CA GLU A 21 -12.09 -8.82 18.37
C GLU A 21 -11.13 -7.64 18.55
N ASP A 22 -9.88 -7.78 18.10
CA ASP A 22 -8.81 -6.80 18.22
C ASP A 22 -8.65 -5.91 16.96
N VAL A 23 -9.51 -6.09 15.96
CA VAL A 23 -9.43 -5.37 14.69
C VAL A 23 -10.69 -4.54 14.46
N GLU A 24 -10.52 -3.21 14.42
CA GLU A 24 -11.60 -2.29 14.06
C GLU A 24 -11.43 -1.73 12.63
N PRO A 25 -12.35 -2.07 11.69
CA PRO A 25 -12.39 -1.47 10.36
C PRO A 25 -12.87 -0.01 10.44
N ALA A 26 -12.01 0.93 10.08
CA ALA A 26 -12.28 2.36 10.22
C ALA A 26 -12.90 2.98 8.96
N VAL A 27 -12.39 2.61 7.78
CA VAL A 27 -12.81 3.20 6.51
C VAL A 27 -12.97 2.13 5.43
N LEU A 28 -14.15 2.10 4.82
CA LEU A 28 -14.46 1.30 3.63
C LEU A 28 -14.30 2.15 2.36
N VAL A 29 -13.59 1.65 1.35
CA VAL A 29 -13.56 2.26 0.01
C VAL A 29 -14.25 1.35 -1.00
N GLU A 30 -15.39 1.77 -1.56
CA GLU A 30 -16.16 1.03 -2.58
C GLU A 30 -16.88 1.99 -3.55
N PRO A 31 -16.59 1.94 -4.87
CA PRO A 31 -17.20 2.82 -5.90
C PRO A 31 -18.71 2.74 -5.97
N ARG A 32 -19.29 1.55 -5.84
CA ARG A 32 -20.72 1.39 -6.08
C ARG A 32 -21.52 1.65 -4.81
N ALA A 33 -22.41 2.65 -4.86
CA ALA A 33 -23.16 3.15 -3.71
C ALA A 33 -23.94 2.05 -2.96
N GLU A 34 -24.67 1.21 -3.69
CA GLU A 34 -25.43 0.10 -3.10
C GLU A 34 -24.52 -0.89 -2.36
N ARG A 35 -23.41 -1.27 -2.98
CA ARG A 35 -22.40 -2.16 -2.37
C ARG A 35 -21.75 -1.51 -1.16
N ARG A 36 -21.42 -0.23 -1.25
CA ARG A 36 -20.82 0.54 -0.17
C ARG A 36 -21.75 0.58 1.04
N GLN A 37 -23.02 0.91 0.85
CA GLN A 37 -24.01 0.89 1.93
C GLN A 37 -24.18 -0.52 2.53
N ALA A 38 -24.29 -1.55 1.67
CA ALA A 38 -24.44 -2.93 2.13
C ALA A 38 -23.25 -3.40 2.97
N LEU A 39 -22.02 -3.15 2.52
CA LEU A 39 -20.79 -3.54 3.21
C LEU A 39 -20.55 -2.70 4.47
N CYS A 40 -20.82 -1.39 4.42
CA CYS A 40 -20.69 -0.49 5.57
C CYS A 40 -21.60 -0.96 6.72
N ARG A 41 -22.86 -1.28 6.41
CA ARG A 41 -23.81 -1.85 7.37
C ARG A 41 -23.38 -3.22 7.87
N LYS A 42 -23.02 -4.13 6.95
CA LYS A 42 -22.69 -5.52 7.27
C LYS A 42 -21.48 -5.64 8.21
N TYR A 43 -20.45 -4.84 7.99
CA TYR A 43 -19.18 -4.92 8.70
C TYR A 43 -18.93 -3.74 9.65
N ARG A 44 -19.97 -2.92 9.92
CA ARG A 44 -19.95 -1.81 10.91
C ARG A 44 -18.78 -0.83 10.73
N PHE A 45 -18.49 -0.45 9.49
CA PHE A 45 -17.46 0.56 9.23
C PHE A 45 -17.87 1.92 9.81
N ALA A 46 -16.96 2.58 10.52
CA ALA A 46 -17.18 3.92 11.06
C ALA A 46 -17.44 4.96 9.95
N SER A 47 -16.84 4.78 8.77
CA SER A 47 -17.17 5.59 7.59
C SER A 47 -16.91 4.84 6.29
N ALA A 48 -17.54 5.30 5.20
CA ALA A 48 -17.32 4.76 3.87
C ALA A 48 -17.14 5.87 2.83
N ALA A 49 -16.20 5.68 1.91
CA ALA A 49 -15.92 6.58 0.79
C ALA A 49 -16.28 5.92 -0.54
N ALA A 50 -16.81 6.71 -1.48
CA ALA A 50 -17.13 6.21 -2.81
C ALA A 50 -15.85 5.83 -3.57
N SER A 51 -14.75 6.53 -3.36
CA SER A 51 -13.51 6.16 -4.02
C SER A 51 -12.32 6.68 -3.25
N ALA A 52 -11.16 6.13 -3.57
CA ALA A 52 -9.92 6.84 -3.29
C ALA A 52 -9.72 8.05 -4.23
N GLU A 53 -10.66 8.38 -5.15
CA GLU A 53 -10.58 9.58 -6.01
C GLU A 53 -10.86 10.87 -5.23
N GLU A 54 -11.58 10.84 -4.10
CA GLU A 54 -11.56 11.93 -3.10
C GLU A 54 -10.21 12.04 -2.35
N ILE A 55 -9.29 11.11 -2.60
CA ILE A 55 -7.96 11.03 -2.02
C ILE A 55 -6.94 11.18 -3.16
N ALA A 56 -7.11 12.20 -4.01
CA ALA A 56 -5.93 12.87 -4.53
C ALA A 56 -5.34 13.63 -3.34
N GLY A 57 -4.19 13.18 -2.85
CA GLY A 57 -3.71 13.62 -1.56
C GLY A 57 -2.20 13.65 -1.56
N ALA A 58 -1.66 14.77 -1.08
CA ALA A 58 -0.27 14.89 -0.70
C ALA A 58 -0.19 14.91 0.83
N ALA A 59 0.75 14.17 1.40
CA ALA A 59 1.06 14.22 2.82
C ALA A 59 2.55 14.43 3.02
N ILE A 60 2.89 15.32 3.94
CA ILE A 60 4.26 15.44 4.46
C ILE A 60 4.32 14.63 5.75
N ILE A 61 5.24 13.67 5.81
CA ILE A 61 5.40 12.71 6.90
C ILE A 61 6.76 12.96 7.53
N ARG A 62 6.78 13.15 8.85
CA ARG A 62 8.02 13.14 9.63
C ARG A 62 8.15 11.79 10.31
N PHE A 63 9.23 11.08 10.01
CA PHE A 63 9.54 9.79 10.64
C PHE A 63 10.29 10.00 11.95
N ASP A 64 10.22 9.02 12.86
CA ASP A 64 10.93 9.04 14.14
C ASP A 64 12.46 9.13 13.98
N SER A 65 12.98 8.69 12.83
CA SER A 65 14.39 8.84 12.44
C SER A 65 14.81 10.29 12.14
N GLY A 66 13.85 11.22 12.09
CA GLY A 66 14.06 12.60 11.64
C GLY A 66 13.91 12.80 10.12
N ALA A 67 13.81 11.71 9.35
CA ALA A 67 13.59 11.78 7.91
C ALA A 67 12.24 12.43 7.57
N LEU A 68 12.18 13.08 6.41
CA LEU A 68 10.96 13.65 5.84
C LEU A 68 10.54 12.87 4.60
N GLY A 69 9.27 12.48 4.53
CA GLY A 69 8.66 11.86 3.36
C GLY A 69 7.59 12.75 2.77
N VAL A 70 7.50 12.77 1.45
CA VAL A 70 6.33 13.30 0.73
C VAL A 70 5.64 12.10 0.09
N PHE A 71 4.37 11.92 0.42
CA PHE A 71 3.53 10.87 -0.15
C PHE A 71 2.47 11.51 -1.04
N GLU A 72 2.41 11.08 -2.30
CA GLU A 72 1.40 11.52 -3.26
C GLU A 72 0.67 10.32 -3.86
N THR A 73 -0.64 10.45 -4.00
CA THR A 73 -1.45 9.44 -4.70
C THR A 73 -2.53 10.13 -5.52
N SER A 74 -2.82 9.58 -6.70
CA SER A 74 -3.92 10.00 -7.55
C SER A 74 -4.41 8.86 -8.43
N ARG A 75 -5.73 8.77 -8.60
CA ARG A 75 -6.37 7.85 -9.56
C ARG A 75 -6.47 8.45 -10.97
N HIS A 76 -6.15 9.74 -11.13
CA HIS A 76 -6.22 10.47 -12.40
C HIS A 76 -4.89 10.51 -13.16
N PHE A 77 -3.87 9.76 -12.70
CA PHE A 77 -2.66 9.62 -13.50
C PHE A 77 -2.99 9.01 -14.87
N GLY A 78 -2.43 9.59 -15.94
CA GLY A 78 -2.62 9.09 -17.30
C GLY A 78 -2.09 7.68 -17.55
N TRP A 79 -1.37 7.11 -16.57
CA TRP A 79 -0.91 5.73 -16.54
C TRP A 79 -0.63 5.27 -15.10
N ARG A 80 -0.56 3.95 -14.87
CA ARG A 80 -0.25 3.40 -13.53
C ARG A 80 1.23 3.59 -13.21
N LYS A 81 1.52 4.46 -12.24
CA LYS A 81 2.86 4.77 -11.76
C LYS A 81 2.98 4.44 -10.27
N ASP A 82 4.06 3.77 -9.89
CA ASP A 82 4.50 3.59 -8.51
C ASP A 82 5.96 4.03 -8.45
N GLU A 83 6.21 5.17 -7.81
CA GLU A 83 7.51 5.84 -7.83
C GLU A 83 7.94 6.20 -6.41
N LEU A 84 9.20 5.93 -6.11
CA LEU A 84 9.83 6.20 -4.83
C LEU A 84 11.20 6.82 -5.07
N GLU A 85 11.46 7.93 -4.40
CA GLU A 85 12.74 8.62 -4.40
C GLU A 85 13.23 8.79 -2.97
N ILE A 86 14.49 8.43 -2.72
CA ILE A 86 15.12 8.49 -1.40
C ILE A 86 16.48 9.16 -1.55
N HIS A 87 16.75 10.16 -0.72
CA HIS A 87 18.07 10.74 -0.53
C HIS A 87 18.57 10.44 0.87
N GLY A 88 19.73 9.77 0.95
CA GLY A 88 20.51 9.63 2.17
C GLY A 88 21.81 10.43 2.05
N GLU A 89 22.60 10.44 3.12
CA GLU A 89 23.85 11.19 3.19
C GLU A 89 24.82 10.89 2.04
N ASN A 90 24.88 9.64 1.59
CA ASN A 90 25.83 9.17 0.59
C ASN A 90 25.19 8.37 -0.55
N PHE A 91 23.86 8.44 -0.68
CA PHE A 91 23.18 7.75 -1.77
C PHE A 91 21.88 8.45 -2.18
N THR A 92 21.52 8.24 -3.44
CA THR A 92 20.18 8.53 -3.95
C THR A 92 19.61 7.27 -4.58
N PHE A 93 18.36 6.93 -4.27
CA PHE A 93 17.68 5.78 -4.83
C PHE A 93 16.38 6.20 -5.50
N HIS A 94 16.25 5.91 -6.80
CA HIS A 94 15.01 6.11 -7.55
C HIS A 94 14.44 4.77 -7.98
N VAL A 95 13.19 4.54 -7.65
CA VAL A 95 12.44 3.35 -8.04
C VAL A 95 11.23 3.79 -8.84
N LEU A 96 11.05 3.16 -9.99
CA LEU A 96 9.84 3.20 -10.79
C LEU A 96 9.35 1.76 -10.91
N ALA A 97 8.45 1.35 -10.02
CA ALA A 97 8.04 -0.03 -9.88
C ALA A 97 6.92 -0.40 -10.87
N PRO A 98 6.97 -1.61 -11.47
CA PRO A 98 8.04 -2.62 -11.39
C PRO A 98 9.09 -2.50 -12.53
N GLN A 99 9.25 -1.33 -13.14
CA GLN A 99 10.05 -1.17 -14.36
C GLN A 99 11.56 -1.07 -14.09
N ARG A 100 11.99 -0.29 -13.09
CA ARG A 100 13.41 0.04 -12.87
C ARG A 100 13.69 0.52 -11.45
N ALA A 101 14.89 0.23 -10.96
CA ALA A 101 15.49 0.91 -9.81
C ALA A 101 16.89 1.43 -10.18
N ARG A 102 17.27 2.62 -9.69
CA ARG A 102 18.58 3.26 -9.89
C ARG A 102 19.12 3.69 -8.54
N LEU A 103 20.30 3.18 -8.17
CA LEU A 103 21.05 3.58 -6.99
C LEU A 103 22.28 4.36 -7.41
N TYR A 104 22.39 5.58 -6.90
CA TYR A 104 23.56 6.44 -7.03
C TYR A 104 24.31 6.43 -5.72
N GLN A 105 25.55 5.95 -5.73
CA GLN A 105 26.38 5.89 -4.52
C GLN A 105 27.86 5.87 -4.92
N ALA A 106 28.71 6.62 -4.19
CA ALA A 106 30.18 6.63 -4.40
C ALA A 106 30.59 6.86 -5.88
N ALA A 107 29.97 7.86 -6.53
CA ALA A 107 30.16 8.18 -7.95
C ALA A 107 29.84 7.03 -8.94
N ARG A 108 29.10 6.02 -8.50
CA ARG A 108 28.60 4.92 -9.34
C ARG A 108 27.09 4.99 -9.46
N GLU A 109 26.60 4.55 -10.61
CA GLU A 109 25.18 4.28 -10.84
C GLU A 109 24.99 2.77 -11.01
N LEU A 110 24.16 2.18 -10.15
CA LEU A 110 23.69 0.80 -10.26
C LEU A 110 22.24 0.83 -10.75
N THR A 111 21.98 0.24 -11.91
CA THR A 111 20.64 0.16 -12.48
C THR A 111 20.15 -1.28 -12.48
N TYR A 112 18.99 -1.52 -11.88
CA TYR A 112 18.22 -2.74 -12.02
C TYR A 112 17.04 -2.52 -12.96
N ARG A 113 16.83 -3.44 -13.90
CA ARG A 113 15.64 -3.52 -14.76
C ARG A 113 15.23 -4.99 -14.87
N HIS A 114 13.92 -5.25 -14.85
CA HIS A 114 13.41 -6.56 -15.22
C HIS A 114 13.67 -6.79 -16.71
N GLY A 115 14.16 -7.99 -17.07
CA GLY A 115 14.47 -8.38 -18.46
C GLY A 115 13.27 -8.16 -19.40
N HIS A 116 13.56 -7.80 -20.64
CA HIS A 116 12.56 -7.50 -21.65
C HIS A 116 12.16 -8.77 -22.36
N ASP A 117 11.11 -9.46 -21.91
CA ASP A 117 10.37 -10.41 -22.75
C ASP A 117 8.91 -10.49 -22.30
N THR A 118 8.07 -9.70 -22.95
CA THR A 118 6.60 -9.63 -22.85
C THR A 118 6.02 -9.18 -21.50
N TRP A 119 5.04 -8.27 -21.53
CA TRP A 119 4.42 -7.68 -20.34
C TRP A 119 3.59 -8.66 -19.50
N TYR A 120 3.31 -9.86 -20.02
CA TYR A 120 2.50 -10.89 -19.37
C TYR A 120 3.30 -12.11 -18.90
N ALA A 121 4.45 -12.40 -19.51
CA ALA A 121 5.33 -13.45 -19.01
C ALA A 121 5.96 -12.99 -17.68
N GLN A 122 5.85 -13.80 -16.64
CA GLN A 122 6.46 -13.58 -15.33
C GLN A 122 5.91 -12.40 -14.52
N ALA A 123 4.62 -12.05 -14.70
CA ALA A 123 3.98 -11.02 -13.88
C ALA A 123 4.09 -11.32 -12.37
N GLU A 124 4.00 -12.60 -11.99
CA GLU A 124 4.18 -13.11 -10.63
C GLU A 124 5.55 -12.78 -10.03
N HIS A 125 6.62 -12.81 -10.82
CA HIS A 125 7.97 -12.46 -10.37
C HIS A 125 8.22 -10.96 -10.46
N ARG A 126 7.69 -10.31 -11.50
CA ARG A 126 7.84 -8.89 -11.73
C ARG A 126 7.19 -8.03 -10.64
N TYR A 127 6.04 -8.45 -10.13
CA TYR A 127 5.36 -7.80 -9.01
C TYR A 127 5.77 -8.37 -7.64
N GLY A 128 6.66 -9.36 -7.60
CA GLY A 128 7.16 -9.95 -6.35
C GLY A 128 6.21 -10.95 -5.68
N PHE A 129 5.11 -11.35 -6.31
CA PHE A 129 4.14 -12.28 -5.71
C PHE A 129 4.76 -13.66 -5.46
N ALA A 130 5.57 -14.17 -6.40
CA ALA A 130 6.24 -15.45 -6.23
C ALA A 130 7.27 -15.41 -5.10
N GLU A 131 7.98 -14.29 -4.97
CA GLU A 131 8.97 -14.03 -3.92
C GLU A 131 8.32 -13.87 -2.56
N GLU A 132 7.18 -13.18 -2.47
CA GLU A 132 6.40 -13.04 -1.23
C GLU A 132 5.88 -14.39 -0.74
N ILE A 133 5.33 -15.22 -1.64
CA ILE A 133 4.87 -16.58 -1.29
C ILE A 133 6.05 -17.44 -0.82
N ARG A 134 7.18 -17.38 -1.52
CA ARG A 134 8.39 -18.13 -1.12
C ARG A 134 8.89 -17.70 0.25
N HIS A 135 8.99 -16.38 0.48
CA HIS A 135 9.39 -15.81 1.76
C HIS A 135 8.47 -16.27 2.91
N PHE A 136 7.15 -16.30 2.69
CA PHE A 136 6.21 -16.82 3.67
C PHE A 136 6.46 -18.30 4.00
N LEU A 137 6.66 -19.14 2.97
CA LEU A 137 6.92 -20.57 3.16
C LEU A 137 8.27 -20.84 3.86
N ASP A 138 9.30 -20.06 3.55
CA ASP A 138 10.60 -20.14 4.19
C ASP A 138 10.51 -19.71 5.67
N ALA A 139 9.79 -18.63 5.97
CA ALA A 139 9.53 -18.20 7.35
C ALA A 139 8.78 -19.26 8.17
N LEU A 140 7.81 -19.96 7.57
CA LEU A 140 7.13 -21.09 8.20
C LEU A 140 8.06 -22.26 8.47
N ARG A 141 8.94 -22.59 7.51
CA ARG A 141 9.89 -23.69 7.64
C ARG A 141 10.92 -23.42 8.73
N ASP A 142 11.47 -22.21 8.73
CA ASP A 142 12.58 -21.81 9.60
C ASP A 142 12.10 -21.29 10.96
N ARG A 143 10.77 -21.14 11.13
CA ARG A 143 10.13 -20.54 12.30
C ARG A 143 10.69 -19.14 12.61
N SER A 144 10.94 -18.37 11.55
CA SER A 144 11.42 -16.99 11.64
C SER A 144 10.27 -16.00 11.51
N GLU A 145 10.45 -14.78 12.01
CA GLU A 145 9.49 -13.70 11.78
C GLU A 145 9.61 -13.22 10.32
N PRO A 146 8.50 -13.19 9.55
CA PRO A 146 8.55 -12.67 8.19
C PRO A 146 8.83 -11.16 8.20
N ILE A 147 9.58 -10.69 7.19
CA ILE A 147 9.92 -9.26 7.03
C ILE A 147 8.69 -8.33 7.00
N ASN A 148 7.53 -8.84 6.57
CA ASN A 148 6.25 -8.15 6.50
C ASN A 148 5.21 -8.80 7.43
N SER A 149 5.52 -8.92 8.72
CA SER A 149 4.59 -9.49 9.71
C SER A 149 3.32 -8.65 9.85
N ALA A 150 2.22 -9.25 10.33
CA ALA A 150 0.95 -8.53 10.55
C ALA A 150 1.11 -7.32 11.49
N ARG A 151 1.99 -7.44 12.49
CA ARG A 151 2.32 -6.35 13.41
C ARG A 151 3.00 -5.19 12.69
N ASP A 152 3.88 -5.49 11.75
CA ASP A 152 4.56 -4.46 10.96
C ASP A 152 3.61 -3.80 9.97
N ALA A 153 2.81 -4.59 9.23
CA ALA A 153 1.81 -4.10 8.31
C ALA A 153 0.79 -3.15 8.97
N LEU A 154 0.43 -3.40 10.24
CA LEU A 154 -0.48 -2.53 11.00
C LEU A 154 0.04 -1.09 11.12
N LYS A 155 1.36 -0.87 11.17
CA LYS A 155 1.95 0.49 11.21
C LYS A 155 1.63 1.26 9.94
N SER A 156 1.79 0.64 8.76
CA SER A 156 1.46 1.23 7.47
C SER A 156 -0.05 1.50 7.33
N HIS A 157 -0.90 0.59 7.83
CA HIS A 157 -2.35 0.81 7.85
C HIS A 157 -2.77 1.96 8.77
N ARG A 158 -2.09 2.17 9.90
CA ARG A 158 -2.32 3.31 10.81
C ARG A 158 -1.89 4.62 10.15
N LEU A 159 -0.70 4.66 9.56
CA LEU A 159 -0.22 5.83 8.81
C LEU A 159 -1.17 6.21 7.67
N ALA A 160 -1.60 5.23 6.87
CA ALA A 160 -2.58 5.46 5.81
C ALA A 160 -3.89 6.01 6.39
N HIS A 161 -4.39 5.44 7.49
CA HIS A 161 -5.59 5.95 8.16
C HIS A 161 -5.43 7.41 8.59
N ASP A 162 -4.31 7.79 9.20
CA ASP A 162 -4.05 9.15 9.68
C ASP A 162 -3.97 10.15 8.53
N ILE A 163 -3.30 9.78 7.42
CA ILE A 163 -3.25 10.59 6.20
C ILE A 163 -4.67 10.85 5.68
N LEU A 164 -5.48 9.80 5.55
CA LEU A 164 -6.85 9.91 5.05
C LEU A 164 -7.73 10.77 5.96
N THR A 165 -7.63 10.58 7.27
CA THR A 165 -8.41 11.36 8.24
C THR A 165 -8.08 12.85 8.13
N LYS A 166 -6.79 13.19 8.04
CA LYS A 166 -6.34 14.59 7.88
C LYS A 166 -6.78 15.21 6.55
N LEU A 167 -6.66 14.48 5.44
CA LEU A 167 -7.08 14.97 4.12
C LEU A 167 -8.58 15.28 4.08
N ARG A 168 -9.41 14.47 4.75
CA ARG A 168 -10.86 14.72 4.84
C ARG A 168 -11.20 15.95 5.68
N THR A 169 -10.50 16.16 6.80
CA THR A 169 -10.69 17.38 7.60
C THR A 169 -10.28 18.65 6.84
N ALA A 170 -9.29 18.56 5.95
CA ALA A 170 -8.87 19.69 5.12
C ALA A 170 -9.85 20.02 3.98
N HIS A 171 -10.55 19.01 3.43
CA HIS A 171 -11.54 19.17 2.35
C HIS A 171 -12.96 19.48 2.85
N GLY A 172 -13.25 19.30 4.15
CA GLY A 172 -14.54 19.59 4.76
C GLY A 172 -14.77 21.08 5.07
N ARG A 173 -14.72 21.93 4.05
CA ARG A 173 -15.39 23.25 4.02
C ARG A 173 -16.59 23.19 3.09
#